data_AF-A0A9E0Q2J0-F1
#
_entry.id   AF-A0A9E0Q2J0-F1
#
_cell.length_a   1.000
_cell.length_b   1.000
_cell.length_c   1.000
_cell.angle_alpha   90.00
_cell.angle_beta   90.00
_cell.angle_gamma   90.00
#
_symmetry.space_group_name_H-M   'P 1'
#
loop_
_entity.id
_entity.type
_entity.pdbx_description
1 polymer ?
#
loop_
_entity_poly.entity_id
_entity_poly.type
_entity_poly.pdbx_seq_one_letter_code
_entity_poly.pdbx_strand_id
1 'polypeptide(L)'
;MLQNKVTRYLLFVLVFVMVLNVGLLVGSKVVNNKTAQVASVASSQKDDGSGERGEGEEPRLCRAFSDKAKNYTKYNEFGLGTELQPYEIWTPKQFVDITNAGFDPYYYLQCSNISFSTTPQFTIPVFVGHYNGNYYTLQEYKYIGDSAAFVGIFEKVQDGATIDHVRIARSNLQLNGQNGAIAVLAGELTDSKINDIKLYSSNVSAAYTSAAALVVQSYKSEATNIEINGTTVRAKYNASGMFNFVINSKVKNAKVVGGTVLAVSGHGAGIANIFDSNQFLPVSGVFENISYKGTSVAGTQVAGVVNSLDNATLSYAEVEAPLSSVADTNNNSTIGGVVGQGFNASVEKSHFNGTIDRKAFVNNVCGTTNYAGGVAGLLHNSSIYWSYAIGQIKVTDNCGGTGGVVGVGMDSTVQNSYADIGFSISGSNGPLGGLAGTILNSNNSLSSYYKNRTTIRVIPLSGGTVTILGGHIGLAVGSSFPSDMSYTSGSLPNVSAFNAGPYVGLYSNTSGNNFIPSTIYYVESSTCSGNCNTIGTAKSQAYLLNPVNLPMSTWEFSPTKWVQASLGQFPLIPSAKSNF
;
A
#
# COMPACT_ATOMS: atom_id res chain seq x y z
N MET A 1 -7.91 11.24 52.39
CA MET A 1 -9.32 10.81 52.22
C MET A 1 -10.32 11.94 51.91
N LEU A 2 -9.93 13.22 51.81
CA LEU A 2 -10.88 14.30 51.44
C LEU A 2 -10.97 14.60 49.93
N GLN A 3 -9.98 14.23 49.12
CA GLN A 3 -9.97 14.53 47.67
C GLN A 3 -10.97 13.70 46.85
N ASN A 4 -11.48 12.57 47.37
CA ASN A 4 -12.36 11.68 46.61
C ASN A 4 -13.86 12.09 46.63
N LYS A 5 -14.24 13.04 47.51
CA LYS A 5 -15.63 13.54 47.58
C LYS A 5 -15.91 14.68 46.60
N VAL A 6 -14.91 15.50 46.27
CA VAL A 6 -15.06 16.64 45.35
C VAL A 6 -15.20 16.16 43.89
N THR A 7 -14.46 15.12 43.50
CA THR A 7 -14.53 14.57 42.13
C THR A 7 -15.88 13.93 41.81
N ARG A 8 -16.54 13.31 42.80
CA ARG A 8 -17.88 12.72 42.59
C ARG A 8 -18.99 13.76 42.51
N TYR A 9 -18.86 14.89 43.22
CA TYR A 9 -19.83 15.98 43.15
C TYR A 9 -19.72 16.75 41.83
N LEU A 10 -18.50 16.96 41.31
CA LEU A 10 -18.31 17.61 40.01
C LEU A 10 -18.87 16.78 38.85
N LEU A 11 -18.72 15.45 38.93
CA LEU A 11 -19.28 14.53 37.92
C LEU A 11 -20.82 14.54 37.92
N PHE A 12 -21.45 14.66 39.10
CA PHE A 12 -22.91 14.71 39.21
C PHE A 12 -23.50 16.01 38.66
N VAL A 13 -22.81 17.14 38.82
CA VAL A 13 -23.24 18.44 38.26
C VAL A 13 -23.08 18.48 36.74
N LEU A 14 -22.02 17.87 36.19
CA LEU A 14 -21.80 17.84 34.73
C LEU A 14 -22.83 16.96 34.01
N VAL A 15 -23.24 15.83 34.62
CA VAL A 15 -24.32 14.99 34.09
C VAL A 15 -25.68 15.71 34.16
N PHE A 16 -25.94 16.49 35.22
CA PHE A 16 -27.19 17.24 35.36
C PHE A 16 -27.32 18.37 34.32
N VAL A 17 -26.21 19.03 33.95
CA VAL A 17 -26.17 20.07 32.90
C VAL A 17 -26.34 19.46 31.49
N MET A 18 -25.88 18.23 31.26
CA MET A 18 -26.10 17.54 29.99
C MET A 18 -27.55 17.09 29.81
N VAL A 19 -28.24 16.63 30.87
CA VAL A 19 -29.64 16.21 30.76
C VAL A 19 -30.60 17.41 30.58
N LEU A 20 -30.28 18.57 31.16
CA LEU A 20 -31.13 19.77 31.02
C LEU A 20 -31.06 20.39 29.61
N ASN A 21 -29.93 20.26 28.90
CA ASN A 21 -29.79 20.81 27.54
C ASN A 21 -30.48 19.95 26.47
N VAL A 22 -30.76 18.67 26.73
CA VAL A 22 -31.53 17.80 25.84
C VAL A 22 -33.03 18.10 25.91
N GLY A 23 -33.52 18.70 27.01
CA GLY A 23 -34.93 19.03 27.21
C GLY A 23 -35.43 20.32 26.54
N LEU A 24 -34.54 21.16 25.98
CA LEU A 24 -34.90 22.50 25.47
C LEU A 24 -34.97 22.62 23.93
N LEU A 25 -34.92 21.50 23.20
CA LEU A 25 -34.94 21.48 21.73
C LEU A 25 -36.18 20.78 21.12
N VAL A 26 -37.30 20.79 21.84
CA VAL A 26 -38.64 20.54 21.25
C VAL A 26 -39.42 21.86 21.25
N GLY A 27 -39.09 22.70 20.27
CA GLY A 27 -39.73 23.99 20.00
C GLY A 27 -39.95 24.15 18.51
N SER A 28 -40.81 23.30 17.94
CA SER A 28 -41.21 23.34 16.53
C SER A 28 -41.93 24.66 16.22
N LYS A 29 -41.23 25.56 15.53
CA LYS A 29 -41.81 26.76 14.92
C LYS A 29 -42.32 26.37 13.52
N VAL A 30 -43.64 26.46 13.37
CA VAL A 30 -44.36 26.36 12.09
C VAL A 30 -43.82 27.43 11.14
N VAL A 31 -43.18 27.00 10.05
CA VAL A 31 -42.83 27.87 8.92
C VAL A 31 -43.96 27.77 7.90
N ASN A 32 -44.66 28.88 7.70
CA ASN A 32 -45.68 29.01 6.66
C ASN A 32 -45.06 28.83 5.28
N ASN A 33 -45.57 27.83 4.57
CA ASN A 33 -45.23 27.51 3.20
C ASN A 33 -45.72 28.63 2.28
N LYS A 34 -44.79 29.43 1.73
CA LYS A 34 -45.09 30.37 0.64
C LYS A 34 -44.85 29.61 -0.67
N THR A 35 -45.94 29.16 -1.27
CA THR A 35 -46.02 28.50 -2.57
C THR A 35 -45.39 29.41 -3.63
N ALA A 36 -44.15 29.12 -4.03
CA ALA A 36 -43.57 29.63 -5.26
C ALA A 36 -44.01 28.69 -6.39
N GLN A 37 -44.89 29.18 -7.27
CA GLN A 37 -45.21 28.51 -8.53
C GLN A 37 -43.92 28.45 -9.37
N VAL A 38 -43.33 27.26 -9.47
CA VAL A 38 -42.31 26.96 -10.46
C VAL A 38 -43.04 26.61 -11.75
N ALA A 39 -42.91 27.48 -12.75
CA ALA A 39 -43.32 27.18 -14.12
C ALA A 39 -42.45 26.04 -14.65
N SER A 40 -43.07 24.88 -14.87
CA SER A 40 -42.47 23.75 -15.56
C SER A 40 -42.24 24.12 -17.03
N VAL A 41 -41.00 24.42 -17.40
CA VAL A 41 -40.58 24.39 -18.81
C VAL A 41 -40.39 22.92 -19.17
N ALA A 42 -41.39 22.35 -19.84
CA ALA A 42 -41.31 21.04 -20.44
C ALA A 42 -40.34 21.09 -21.64
N SER A 43 -39.11 20.62 -21.46
CA SER A 43 -38.25 20.24 -22.59
C SER A 43 -38.66 18.83 -23.03
N SER A 44 -39.33 18.73 -24.17
CA SER A 44 -39.64 17.46 -24.81
C SER A 44 -38.35 16.83 -25.33
N GLN A 45 -37.79 15.89 -24.58
CA GLN A 45 -36.78 14.97 -25.10
C GLN A 45 -37.45 13.61 -25.26
N LYS A 46 -37.51 13.17 -26.50
CA LYS A 46 -38.21 11.97 -26.96
C LYS A 46 -37.20 10.83 -26.84
N ASP A 47 -37.29 10.05 -25.77
CA ASP A 47 -36.48 8.84 -25.56
C ASP A 47 -37.01 7.71 -26.46
N ASP A 48 -36.22 7.32 -27.44
CA ASP A 48 -36.29 6.05 -28.15
C ASP A 48 -35.36 5.04 -27.47
N GLY A 49 -35.98 4.03 -26.86
CA GLY A 49 -35.30 3.06 -26.02
C GLY A 49 -34.47 2.00 -26.77
N SER A 50 -33.85 1.18 -25.92
CA SER A 50 -33.18 -0.10 -26.15
C SER A 50 -31.72 -0.04 -26.63
N GLY A 51 -30.82 -0.10 -25.66
CA GLY A 51 -29.43 -0.49 -25.85
C GLY A 51 -28.86 -0.98 -24.53
N GLU A 52 -28.44 -2.24 -24.49
CA GLU A 52 -27.79 -2.87 -23.35
C GLU A 52 -26.59 -2.02 -22.88
N ARG A 53 -26.66 -1.55 -21.63
CA ARG A 53 -25.63 -0.71 -21.00
C ARG A 53 -24.43 -1.58 -20.61
N GLY A 54 -23.42 -1.59 -21.46
CA GLY A 54 -22.06 -2.06 -21.16
C GLY A 54 -21.07 -0.89 -21.19
N GLU A 55 -20.21 -0.82 -20.17
CA GLU A 55 -18.96 -0.05 -20.03
C GLU A 55 -18.78 1.17 -20.96
N GLY A 56 -19.36 2.29 -20.55
CA GLY A 56 -19.20 3.59 -21.21
C GLY A 56 -20.30 4.55 -20.79
N GLU A 57 -20.54 4.73 -19.48
CA GLU A 57 -21.54 5.70 -19.02
C GLU A 57 -21.21 7.07 -19.62
N GLU A 58 -22.09 7.54 -20.52
CA GLU A 58 -21.95 8.87 -21.10
C GLU A 58 -21.96 9.91 -19.97
N PRO A 59 -21.10 10.94 -20.04
CA PRO A 59 -21.06 12.01 -19.05
C PRO A 59 -22.46 12.55 -18.78
N ARG A 60 -22.82 12.73 -17.50
CA ARG A 60 -24.11 13.37 -17.17
C ARG A 60 -24.13 14.74 -17.82
N LEU A 61 -25.14 14.98 -18.66
CA LEU A 61 -25.27 16.23 -19.40
C LEU A 61 -25.57 17.37 -18.42
N CYS A 62 -24.67 18.35 -18.38
CA CYS A 62 -24.92 19.62 -17.71
C CYS A 62 -25.99 20.41 -18.46
N ARG A 63 -26.90 21.05 -17.71
CA ARG A 63 -28.10 21.69 -18.25
C ARG A 63 -27.90 23.17 -18.52
N ALA A 64 -26.97 23.83 -17.83
CA ALA A 64 -26.71 25.25 -18.07
C ALA A 64 -26.01 25.48 -19.42
N PHE A 65 -26.46 26.51 -20.15
CA PHE A 65 -25.79 26.96 -21.36
C PHE A 65 -24.43 27.61 -21.01
N SER A 66 -23.36 27.11 -21.64
CA SER A 66 -21.98 27.31 -21.16
C SER A 66 -21.53 28.78 -21.02
N ASP A 67 -22.09 29.71 -21.81
CA ASP A 67 -21.59 31.09 -21.86
C ASP A 67 -21.95 31.90 -20.63
N LYS A 68 -23.13 31.68 -20.04
CA LYS A 68 -23.47 32.30 -18.75
C LYS A 68 -22.70 31.63 -17.61
N ALA A 69 -22.53 30.31 -17.70
CA ALA A 69 -21.96 29.49 -16.64
C ALA A 69 -20.49 29.81 -16.33
N LYS A 70 -19.72 30.32 -17.30
CA LYS A 70 -18.34 30.80 -17.11
C LYS A 70 -18.20 31.93 -16.08
N ASN A 71 -19.28 32.64 -15.78
CA ASN A 71 -19.28 33.77 -14.84
C ASN A 71 -19.85 33.40 -13.46
N TYR A 72 -20.25 32.15 -13.25
CA TYR A 72 -20.80 31.72 -11.97
C TYR A 72 -19.74 31.83 -10.87
N THR A 73 -20.16 32.38 -9.73
CA THR A 73 -19.31 32.64 -8.58
C THR A 73 -19.75 31.85 -7.36
N LYS A 74 -21.07 31.62 -7.19
CA LYS A 74 -21.62 30.81 -6.10
C LYS A 74 -21.88 29.38 -6.54
N TYR A 75 -21.71 28.43 -5.62
CA TYR A 75 -21.89 27.02 -5.94
C TYR A 75 -23.35 26.68 -6.30
N ASN A 76 -24.31 27.43 -5.76
CA ASN A 76 -25.75 27.20 -5.93
C ASN A 76 -26.42 28.11 -6.99
N GLU A 77 -25.66 28.69 -7.93
CA GLU A 77 -26.27 29.51 -9.00
C GLU A 77 -27.11 28.68 -9.98
N PHE A 78 -26.87 27.36 -10.06
CA PHE A 78 -27.65 26.45 -10.87
C PHE A 78 -27.81 25.09 -10.18
N GLY A 79 -29.02 24.54 -10.19
CA GLY A 79 -29.39 23.31 -9.47
C GLY A 79 -30.01 23.58 -8.11
N LEU A 80 -30.48 22.51 -7.45
CA LEU A 80 -31.07 22.54 -6.11
C LEU A 80 -30.26 21.74 -5.09
N GLY A 81 -29.08 21.23 -5.46
CA GLY A 81 -28.25 20.39 -4.60
C GLY A 81 -28.86 19.01 -4.32
N THR A 82 -29.85 18.58 -5.11
CA THR A 82 -30.47 17.24 -5.02
C THR A 82 -29.87 16.30 -6.05
N GLU A 83 -30.03 15.00 -5.89
CA GLU A 83 -29.50 14.02 -6.86
C GLU A 83 -29.99 14.25 -8.30
N LEU A 84 -31.28 14.61 -8.46
CA LEU A 84 -31.91 14.88 -9.76
C LEU A 84 -31.59 16.28 -10.31
N GLN A 85 -31.17 17.20 -9.44
CA GLN A 85 -30.83 18.58 -9.78
C GLN A 85 -29.60 19.01 -8.97
N PRO A 86 -28.42 18.42 -9.25
CA PRO A 86 -27.20 18.73 -8.52
C PRO A 86 -26.79 20.18 -8.77
N TYR A 87 -26.04 20.76 -7.84
CA TYR A 87 -25.37 22.02 -8.07
C TYR A 87 -24.31 21.87 -9.16
N GLU A 88 -24.43 22.64 -10.24
CA GLU A 88 -23.49 22.57 -11.35
C GLU A 88 -22.27 23.47 -11.11
N ILE A 89 -21.08 22.86 -11.15
CA ILE A 89 -19.80 23.51 -10.86
C ILE A 89 -19.02 23.69 -12.16
N TRP A 90 -18.82 24.95 -12.54
CA TRP A 90 -18.25 25.41 -13.80
C TRP A 90 -16.97 26.22 -13.63
N THR A 91 -16.77 26.85 -12.47
CA THR A 91 -15.67 27.80 -12.27
C THR A 91 -14.92 27.53 -10.96
N PRO A 92 -13.66 27.95 -10.84
CA PRO A 92 -12.92 27.81 -9.59
C PRO A 92 -13.46 28.69 -8.46
N LYS A 93 -14.16 29.80 -8.77
CA LYS A 93 -14.76 30.67 -7.73
C LYS A 93 -15.85 29.94 -6.96
N GLN A 94 -16.61 29.06 -7.64
CA GLN A 94 -17.63 28.25 -6.99
C GLN A 94 -17.03 27.31 -5.96
N PHE A 95 -15.83 26.74 -6.20
CA PHE A 95 -15.12 25.94 -5.21
C PHE A 95 -14.75 26.72 -3.95
N VAL A 96 -14.32 27.98 -4.12
CA VAL A 96 -14.08 28.88 -2.98
C VAL A 96 -15.38 29.19 -2.25
N ASP A 97 -16.51 29.30 -2.95
CA ASP A 97 -17.80 29.50 -2.31
C ASP A 97 -18.32 28.25 -1.56
N ILE A 98 -17.99 27.04 -2.04
CA ILE A 98 -18.31 25.77 -1.34
C ILE A 98 -17.71 25.74 0.08
N THR A 99 -16.60 26.44 0.33
CA THR A 99 -16.03 26.51 1.69
C THR A 99 -16.98 27.15 2.71
N ASN A 100 -18.00 27.88 2.23
CA ASN A 100 -19.03 28.53 3.04
C ASN A 100 -20.39 27.82 3.00
N ALA A 101 -20.51 26.67 2.31
CA ALA A 101 -21.77 25.96 2.13
C ALA A 101 -22.33 25.32 3.42
N GLY A 102 -21.51 25.18 4.46
CA GLY A 102 -21.86 24.48 5.68
C GLY A 102 -21.73 22.96 5.53
N PHE A 103 -22.45 22.21 6.37
CA PHE A 103 -22.39 20.74 6.48
C PHE A 103 -23.62 20.07 5.85
N ASP A 104 -24.17 20.65 4.80
CA ASP A 104 -25.34 20.07 4.14
C ASP A 104 -24.89 19.04 3.08
N PRO A 105 -25.53 17.86 3.01
CA PRO A 105 -25.14 16.77 2.11
C PRO A 105 -25.64 16.99 0.68
N TYR A 106 -25.23 18.10 0.06
CA TYR A 106 -25.64 18.45 -1.29
C TYR A 106 -24.97 17.58 -2.36
N TYR A 107 -25.62 17.48 -3.51
CA TYR A 107 -25.09 16.88 -4.72
C TYR A 107 -24.47 17.95 -5.61
N TYR A 108 -23.24 17.69 -6.07
CA TYR A 108 -22.46 18.57 -6.94
C TYR A 108 -22.07 17.81 -8.21
N LEU A 109 -22.15 18.49 -9.35
CA LEU A 109 -21.76 17.98 -10.66
C LEU A 109 -20.81 18.95 -11.34
N GLN A 110 -19.59 18.52 -11.63
CA GLN A 110 -18.63 19.30 -12.41
C GLN A 110 -19.02 19.30 -13.89
N CYS A 111 -18.93 20.47 -14.52
CA CYS A 111 -19.41 20.70 -15.87
C CYS A 111 -18.35 21.26 -16.83
N SER A 112 -17.13 21.45 -16.35
CA SER A 112 -16.02 21.97 -17.13
C SER A 112 -14.68 21.57 -16.52
N ASN A 113 -13.59 21.65 -17.30
CA ASN A 113 -12.25 21.63 -16.72
C ASN A 113 -12.01 22.93 -15.93
N ILE A 114 -11.54 22.81 -14.70
CA ILE A 114 -11.35 23.93 -13.77
C ILE A 114 -9.87 24.07 -13.44
N SER A 115 -9.29 25.23 -13.76
CA SER A 115 -7.94 25.62 -13.34
C SER A 115 -8.00 26.50 -12.11
N PHE A 116 -7.17 26.17 -11.11
CA PHE A 116 -6.99 26.95 -9.90
C PHE A 116 -5.78 27.90 -9.96
N SER A 117 -5.12 28.03 -11.13
CA SER A 117 -3.90 28.84 -11.30
C SER A 117 -4.02 30.30 -10.83
N THR A 118 -5.22 30.89 -10.94
CA THR A 118 -5.52 32.27 -10.50
C THR A 118 -6.37 32.33 -9.23
N THR A 119 -6.63 31.19 -8.60
CA THR A 119 -7.54 31.09 -7.45
C THR A 119 -6.73 31.26 -6.17
N PRO A 120 -7.19 32.10 -5.21
CA PRO A 120 -6.61 32.13 -3.89
C PRO A 120 -6.57 30.72 -3.28
N GLN A 121 -5.54 30.44 -2.48
CA GLN A 121 -5.46 29.17 -1.74
C GLN A 121 -6.73 28.98 -0.91
N PHE A 122 -7.32 27.79 -0.99
CA PHE A 122 -8.52 27.42 -0.26
C PHE A 122 -8.47 25.94 0.10
N THR A 123 -9.30 25.55 1.06
CA THR A 123 -9.59 24.15 1.40
C THR A 123 -11.04 24.09 1.87
N ILE A 124 -11.78 23.05 1.46
CA ILE A 124 -13.15 22.79 1.93
C ILE A 124 -13.04 22.07 3.28
N PRO A 125 -13.42 22.71 4.41
CA PRO A 125 -13.09 22.18 5.74
C PRO A 125 -13.71 20.81 6.04
N VAL A 126 -14.99 20.64 5.71
CA VAL A 126 -15.69 19.36 5.88
C VAL A 126 -16.67 19.18 4.74
N PHE A 127 -16.66 18.00 4.13
CA PHE A 127 -17.55 17.63 3.04
C PHE A 127 -18.36 16.38 3.41
N VAL A 128 -19.69 16.51 3.40
CA VAL A 128 -20.66 15.44 3.74
C VAL A 128 -21.61 15.10 2.58
N GLY A 129 -21.30 15.56 1.36
CA GLY A 129 -22.17 15.46 0.18
C GLY A 129 -21.72 14.44 -0.87
N HIS A 130 -22.21 14.62 -2.09
CA HIS A 130 -21.82 13.85 -3.26
C HIS A 130 -21.18 14.76 -4.30
N TYR A 131 -19.91 14.53 -4.63
CA TYR A 131 -19.22 15.28 -5.68
C TYR A 131 -18.93 14.38 -6.88
N ASN A 132 -19.56 14.66 -8.02
CA ASN A 132 -19.27 13.99 -9.29
C ASN A 132 -18.42 14.91 -10.18
N GLY A 133 -17.16 14.54 -10.41
CA GLY A 133 -16.24 15.26 -11.30
C GLY A 133 -16.57 15.13 -12.78
N ASN A 134 -17.48 14.21 -13.15
CA ASN A 134 -17.95 13.98 -14.51
C ASN A 134 -16.79 13.85 -15.52
N TYR A 135 -15.68 13.25 -15.08
CA TYR A 135 -14.42 13.10 -15.82
C TYR A 135 -13.73 14.40 -16.25
N TYR A 136 -14.20 15.55 -15.79
CA TYR A 136 -13.49 16.80 -15.97
C TYR A 136 -12.29 16.90 -15.03
N THR A 137 -11.36 17.77 -15.42
CA THR A 137 -10.08 17.93 -14.73
C THR A 137 -10.11 19.13 -13.79
N LEU A 138 -9.71 18.91 -12.55
CA LEU A 138 -9.29 19.91 -11.58
C LEU A 138 -7.76 20.09 -11.73
N GLN A 139 -7.29 21.26 -12.13
CA GLN A 139 -5.87 21.46 -12.43
C GLN A 139 -5.24 22.62 -11.68
N GLU A 140 -3.94 22.50 -11.42
CA GLU A 140 -3.10 23.57 -10.86
C GLU A 140 -3.56 24.03 -9.47
N TYR A 141 -4.12 23.11 -8.68
CA TYR A 141 -4.41 23.38 -7.27
C TYR A 141 -3.11 23.62 -6.51
N LYS A 142 -3.05 24.72 -5.76
CA LYS A 142 -1.85 25.16 -5.06
C LYS A 142 -2.13 25.38 -3.58
N TYR A 143 -1.27 24.80 -2.75
CA TYR A 143 -1.25 25.09 -1.31
C TYR A 143 0.19 25.26 -0.85
N ILE A 144 0.52 26.37 -0.20
CA ILE A 144 1.80 26.60 0.48
C ILE A 144 1.50 27.18 1.85
N GLY A 145 1.82 26.45 2.92
CA GLY A 145 1.57 26.90 4.28
C GLY A 145 2.52 26.29 5.30
N ASP A 146 2.52 26.85 6.51
CA ASP A 146 3.38 26.40 7.60
C ASP A 146 2.65 25.50 8.59
N SER A 147 1.32 25.59 8.75
CA SER A 147 0.61 24.75 9.72
C SER A 147 -0.84 24.57 9.32
N ALA A 148 -1.28 23.32 9.25
CA ALA A 148 -2.68 22.92 9.09
C ALA A 148 -2.80 21.45 9.46
N ALA A 149 -3.78 21.07 10.27
CA ALA A 149 -3.93 19.68 10.72
C ALA A 149 -4.01 18.71 9.53
N PHE A 150 -4.78 19.11 8.52
CA PHE A 150 -5.02 18.36 7.29
C PHE A 150 -5.11 19.33 6.12
N VAL A 151 -4.53 18.97 4.98
CA VAL A 151 -4.51 19.80 3.78
C VAL A 151 -4.85 18.98 2.56
N GLY A 152 -5.76 19.51 1.75
CA GLY A 152 -6.15 19.06 0.41
C GLY A 152 -7.19 20.00 -0.18
N ILE A 153 -7.74 19.67 -1.35
CA ILE A 153 -8.94 20.34 -1.87
C ILE A 153 -10.06 20.24 -0.82
N PHE A 154 -10.20 19.06 -0.22
CA PHE A 154 -11.01 18.80 0.96
C PHE A 154 -10.09 18.60 2.17
N GLU A 155 -10.36 19.27 3.29
CA GLU A 155 -9.67 18.94 4.54
C GLU A 155 -10.18 17.60 5.05
N LYS A 156 -11.52 17.44 5.11
CA LYS A 156 -12.19 16.20 5.50
C LYS A 156 -13.34 15.84 4.58
N VAL A 157 -13.49 14.56 4.30
CA VAL A 157 -14.62 13.95 3.59
C VAL A 157 -15.19 12.90 4.52
N GLN A 158 -16.44 13.06 4.95
CA GLN A 158 -16.97 12.23 6.03
C GLN A 158 -18.48 11.98 5.95
N ASP A 159 -19.00 11.19 6.89
CA ASP A 159 -20.43 10.97 7.13
C ASP A 159 -21.20 10.45 5.89
N GLY A 160 -20.61 9.48 5.18
CA GLY A 160 -21.17 8.88 3.98
C GLY A 160 -20.88 9.64 2.69
N ALA A 161 -20.06 10.70 2.74
CA ALA A 161 -19.70 11.48 1.56
C ALA A 161 -19.07 10.64 0.45
N THR A 162 -19.29 11.09 -0.79
CA THR A 162 -18.85 10.43 -2.02
C THR A 162 -18.14 11.41 -2.94
N ILE A 163 -17.01 11.00 -3.51
CA ILE A 163 -16.27 11.76 -4.53
C ILE A 163 -15.98 10.81 -5.69
N ASP A 164 -16.56 11.08 -6.85
CA ASP A 164 -16.56 10.16 -7.98
C ASP A 164 -16.11 10.82 -9.28
N HIS A 165 -15.43 10.06 -10.15
CA HIS A 165 -15.11 10.44 -11.53
C HIS A 165 -14.31 11.75 -11.64
N VAL A 166 -13.33 11.94 -10.76
CA VAL A 166 -12.54 13.17 -10.70
C VAL A 166 -11.16 12.96 -11.33
N ARG A 167 -10.75 13.86 -12.21
CA ARG A 167 -9.36 13.95 -12.67
C ARG A 167 -8.68 15.14 -12.01
N ILE A 168 -7.48 14.95 -11.49
CA ILE A 168 -6.68 16.01 -10.87
C ILE A 168 -5.32 16.06 -11.55
N ALA A 169 -4.83 17.25 -11.91
CA ALA A 169 -3.57 17.39 -12.64
C ALA A 169 -2.73 18.58 -12.19
N ARG A 170 -1.40 18.41 -12.19
CA ARG A 170 -0.42 19.49 -12.00
C ARG A 170 -0.61 20.27 -10.70
N SER A 171 -1.08 19.63 -9.63
CA SER A 171 -1.22 20.26 -8.32
C SER A 171 0.16 20.42 -7.65
N ASN A 172 0.34 21.50 -6.89
CA ASN A 172 1.58 21.78 -6.16
C ASN A 172 1.27 22.14 -4.70
N LEU A 173 1.58 21.22 -3.79
CA LEU A 173 1.26 21.30 -2.38
C LEU A 173 2.55 21.24 -1.54
N GLN A 174 2.69 22.17 -0.61
CA GLN A 174 3.83 22.27 0.29
C GLN A 174 3.39 22.65 1.71
N LEU A 175 3.77 21.83 2.68
CA LEU A 175 3.55 22.09 4.11
C LEU A 175 4.90 22.17 4.84
N ASN A 176 5.21 23.34 5.39
CA ASN A 176 6.54 23.68 5.90
C ASN A 176 6.70 23.53 7.42
N GLY A 177 5.64 23.35 8.21
CA GLY A 177 5.76 23.18 9.66
C GLY A 177 5.49 21.77 10.14
N GLN A 178 5.55 21.64 11.47
CA GLN A 178 5.65 20.36 12.18
C GLN A 178 4.31 19.67 12.41
N ASN A 179 3.22 20.44 12.38
CA ASN A 179 1.89 19.94 12.71
C ASN A 179 1.04 19.94 11.45
N GLY A 180 0.73 18.74 10.96
CA GLY A 180 -0.23 18.60 9.88
C GLY A 180 -0.07 17.36 9.05
N ALA A 181 -0.83 17.27 7.97
CA ALA A 181 -0.55 16.33 6.89
C ALA A 181 -1.17 16.84 5.61
N ILE A 182 -0.60 16.45 4.47
CA ILE A 182 -0.98 17.04 3.17
C ILE A 182 -1.17 15.98 2.09
N ALA A 183 -2.24 16.12 1.32
CA ALA A 183 -2.49 15.34 0.11
C ALA A 183 -3.31 16.16 -0.90
N VAL A 184 -3.36 15.74 -2.17
CA VAL A 184 -4.01 16.56 -3.21
C VAL A 184 -5.53 16.59 -3.05
N LEU A 185 -6.18 15.43 -2.87
CA LEU A 185 -7.64 15.35 -2.82
C LEU A 185 -8.15 15.70 -1.42
N ALA A 186 -7.82 14.87 -0.44
CA ALA A 186 -8.36 15.00 0.91
C ALA A 186 -7.29 14.83 1.99
N GLY A 187 -7.38 15.61 3.06
CA GLY A 187 -6.60 15.32 4.26
C GLY A 187 -7.09 14.04 4.95
N GLU A 188 -8.39 13.94 5.21
CA GLU A 188 -9.02 12.83 5.93
C GLU A 188 -10.27 12.31 5.20
N LEU A 189 -10.42 10.98 5.14
CA LEU A 189 -11.64 10.26 4.75
C LEU A 189 -12.18 9.51 5.96
N THR A 190 -13.43 9.72 6.36
CA THR A 190 -14.05 9.06 7.52
C THR A 190 -15.46 8.58 7.19
N ASP A 191 -15.66 7.26 7.12
CA ASP A 191 -16.94 6.66 6.68
C ASP A 191 -17.40 7.22 5.31
N SER A 192 -16.49 7.24 4.32
CA SER A 192 -16.72 7.88 3.03
C SER A 192 -16.25 7.01 1.87
N LYS A 193 -16.56 7.42 0.63
CA LYS A 193 -16.14 6.69 -0.57
C LYS A 193 -15.51 7.62 -1.60
N ILE A 194 -14.47 7.12 -2.24
CA ILE A 194 -13.91 7.71 -3.46
C ILE A 194 -13.85 6.65 -4.57
N ASN A 195 -14.29 7.00 -5.77
CA ASN A 195 -14.29 6.08 -6.91
C ASN A 195 -13.88 6.77 -8.22
N ASP A 196 -13.11 6.05 -9.05
CA ASP A 196 -12.64 6.51 -10.36
C ASP A 196 -11.92 7.88 -10.28
N ILE A 197 -10.90 7.92 -9.43
CA ILE A 197 -10.08 9.10 -9.20
C ILE A 197 -8.75 8.96 -9.92
N LYS A 198 -8.41 9.95 -10.73
CA LYS A 198 -7.15 9.96 -11.49
C LYS A 198 -6.30 11.18 -11.16
N LEU A 199 -5.05 10.97 -10.75
CA LEU A 199 -4.12 12.03 -10.35
C LEU A 199 -2.87 12.02 -11.23
N TYR A 200 -2.57 13.17 -11.86
CA TYR A 200 -1.48 13.30 -12.83
C TYR A 200 -0.48 14.38 -12.44
N SER A 201 0.81 14.06 -12.56
CA SER A 201 1.92 15.02 -12.57
C SER A 201 1.89 16.06 -11.44
N SER A 202 1.50 15.63 -10.23
CA SER A 202 1.42 16.53 -9.07
C SER A 202 2.69 16.48 -8.22
N ASN A 203 2.92 17.50 -7.41
CA ASN A 203 3.99 17.57 -6.43
C ASN A 203 3.39 17.82 -5.06
N VAL A 204 3.67 16.92 -4.11
CA VAL A 204 3.27 17.05 -2.72
C VAL A 204 4.52 16.97 -1.85
N SER A 205 4.72 17.97 -1.00
CA SER A 205 5.88 18.04 -0.11
C SER A 205 5.50 18.42 1.32
N ALA A 206 6.05 17.71 2.30
CA ALA A 206 5.91 18.01 3.72
C ALA A 206 7.27 18.01 4.42
N ALA A 207 7.70 19.19 4.89
CA ALA A 207 9.05 19.37 5.45
C ALA A 207 9.24 18.72 6.83
N TYR A 208 8.18 18.58 7.62
CA TYR A 208 8.25 18.03 8.98
C TYR A 208 7.05 17.16 9.33
N THR A 209 6.33 16.66 8.33
CA THR A 209 5.17 15.82 8.59
C THR A 209 4.92 14.82 7.46
N SER A 210 3.75 14.20 7.47
CA SER A 210 3.23 13.21 6.55
C SER A 210 2.72 13.84 5.25
N ALA A 211 3.05 13.24 4.11
CA ALA A 211 2.49 13.58 2.81
C ALA A 211 1.97 12.35 2.09
N ALA A 212 0.88 12.50 1.36
CA ALA A 212 0.36 11.48 0.45
C ALA A 212 0.01 12.10 -0.90
N ALA A 213 -0.02 11.30 -1.96
CA ALA A 213 -0.44 11.81 -3.26
C ALA A 213 -1.92 12.18 -3.27
N LEU A 214 -2.80 11.30 -2.77
CA LEU A 214 -4.25 11.45 -2.90
C LEU A 214 -4.92 11.80 -1.57
N VAL A 215 -4.75 10.96 -0.56
CA VAL A 215 -5.39 11.11 0.75
C VAL A 215 -4.39 10.84 1.87
N VAL A 216 -4.37 11.65 2.93
CA VAL A 216 -3.51 11.33 4.08
C VAL A 216 -4.10 10.19 4.90
N GLN A 217 -5.29 10.37 5.45
CA GLN A 217 -5.91 9.42 6.39
C GLN A 217 -7.23 8.89 5.85
N SER A 218 -7.48 7.59 6.05
CA SER A 218 -8.70 6.90 5.67
C SER A 218 -9.16 6.01 6.82
N TYR A 219 -10.37 6.26 7.33
CA TYR A 219 -11.02 5.50 8.39
C TYR A 219 -12.37 5.00 7.90
N LYS A 220 -12.61 3.68 7.99
CA LYS A 220 -13.88 3.04 7.57
C LYS A 220 -14.34 3.45 6.16
N SER A 221 -13.40 3.76 5.27
CA SER A 221 -13.71 4.33 3.96
C SER A 221 -13.36 3.36 2.84
N GLU A 222 -13.87 3.65 1.64
CA GLU A 222 -13.67 2.83 0.45
C GLU A 222 -13.03 3.66 -0.66
N ALA A 223 -11.98 3.13 -1.27
CA ALA A 223 -11.33 3.71 -2.43
C ALA A 223 -11.26 2.68 -3.56
N THR A 224 -11.85 3.01 -4.71
CA THR A 224 -11.94 2.09 -5.84
C THR A 224 -11.51 2.77 -7.15
N ASN A 225 -10.88 2.01 -8.04
CA ASN A 225 -10.50 2.46 -9.38
C ASN A 225 -9.62 3.72 -9.35
N ILE A 226 -8.52 3.67 -8.59
CA ILE A 226 -7.63 4.81 -8.38
C ILE A 226 -6.44 4.72 -9.34
N GLU A 227 -6.14 5.81 -10.06
CA GLU A 227 -4.97 5.90 -10.94
C GLU A 227 -4.10 7.09 -10.55
N ILE A 228 -2.82 6.86 -10.26
CA ILE A 228 -1.85 7.92 -9.97
C ILE A 228 -0.68 7.80 -10.94
N ASN A 229 -0.39 8.86 -11.68
CA ASN A 229 0.64 8.83 -12.72
C ASN A 229 1.58 10.03 -12.64
N GLY A 230 2.89 9.77 -12.52
CA GLY A 230 3.93 10.79 -12.57
C GLY A 230 3.93 11.77 -11.39
N THR A 231 3.28 11.42 -10.28
CA THR A 231 3.19 12.27 -9.09
C THR A 231 4.41 12.07 -8.19
N THR A 232 4.96 13.16 -7.67
CA THR A 232 6.07 13.15 -6.71
C THR A 232 5.56 13.48 -5.31
N VAL A 233 5.88 12.63 -4.34
CA VAL A 233 5.55 12.82 -2.92
C VAL A 233 6.84 12.81 -2.12
N ARG A 234 7.07 13.88 -1.36
CA ARG A 234 8.23 14.00 -0.47
C ARG A 234 7.75 14.33 0.93
N ALA A 235 8.19 13.56 1.91
CA ALA A 235 7.88 13.83 3.30
C ALA A 235 9.13 13.65 4.13
N LYS A 236 9.23 14.37 5.25
CA LYS A 236 10.22 14.05 6.26
C LYS A 236 9.86 12.73 6.93
N TYR A 237 8.68 12.61 7.52
CA TYR A 237 8.31 11.43 8.32
C TYR A 237 7.71 10.28 7.51
N ASN A 238 6.52 10.47 6.92
CA ASN A 238 5.85 9.42 6.17
C ASN A 238 5.43 9.94 4.79
N ALA A 239 5.93 9.31 3.73
CA ALA A 239 5.58 9.64 2.35
C ALA A 239 4.80 8.49 1.73
N SER A 240 3.64 8.78 1.15
CA SER A 240 2.81 7.76 0.52
C SER A 240 2.48 8.07 -0.93
N GLY A 241 2.57 7.06 -1.79
CA GLY A 241 2.15 7.11 -3.18
C GLY A 241 0.65 7.28 -3.36
N MET A 242 -0.18 6.94 -2.35
CA MET A 242 -1.64 7.09 -2.43
C MET A 242 -2.28 7.45 -1.07
N PHE A 243 -2.13 6.58 -0.05
CA PHE A 243 -2.70 6.73 1.28
C PHE A 243 -1.62 6.70 2.37
N ASN A 244 -1.73 7.52 3.42
CA ASN A 244 -0.78 7.47 4.54
C ASN A 244 -1.27 6.66 5.75
N PHE A 245 -2.58 6.54 5.93
CA PHE A 245 -3.18 5.73 6.99
C PHE A 245 -4.50 5.15 6.47
N VAL A 246 -4.68 3.84 6.60
CA VAL A 246 -5.84 3.12 6.04
C VAL A 246 -6.39 2.19 7.11
N ILE A 247 -7.32 2.66 7.94
CA ILE A 247 -7.89 1.92 9.08
C ILE A 247 -9.29 1.45 8.71
N ASN A 248 -9.57 0.14 8.84
CA ASN A 248 -10.87 -0.47 8.54
C ASN A 248 -11.40 -0.11 7.15
N SER A 249 -10.51 0.11 6.20
CA SER A 249 -10.82 0.66 4.89
C SER A 249 -10.55 -0.37 3.79
N LYS A 250 -11.19 -0.17 2.63
CA LYS A 250 -11.04 -1.04 1.46
C LYS A 250 -10.40 -0.26 0.33
N VAL A 251 -9.36 -0.82 -0.28
CA VAL A 251 -8.72 -0.27 -1.47
C VAL A 251 -8.77 -1.32 -2.57
N LYS A 252 -9.39 -1.00 -3.70
CA LYS A 252 -9.49 -1.92 -4.84
C LYS A 252 -9.10 -1.26 -6.15
N ASN A 253 -8.50 -2.04 -7.04
CA ASN A 253 -8.16 -1.60 -8.41
C ASN A 253 -7.37 -0.29 -8.41
N ALA A 254 -6.30 -0.26 -7.61
CA ALA A 254 -5.45 0.92 -7.51
C ALA A 254 -4.18 0.74 -8.32
N LYS A 255 -3.80 1.75 -9.09
CA LYS A 255 -2.64 1.73 -9.98
C LYS A 255 -1.81 2.99 -9.78
N VAL A 256 -0.53 2.83 -9.47
CA VAL A 256 0.44 3.91 -9.45
C VAL A 256 1.52 3.65 -10.50
N VAL A 257 1.74 4.63 -11.38
CA VAL A 257 2.71 4.54 -12.48
C VAL A 257 3.65 5.73 -12.47
N GLY A 258 4.95 5.49 -12.36
CA GLY A 258 5.97 6.53 -12.41
C GLY A 258 5.93 7.51 -11.23
N GLY A 259 6.79 8.54 -11.28
CA GLY A 259 6.95 9.49 -10.18
C GLY A 259 7.97 9.04 -9.13
N THR A 260 7.88 9.60 -7.92
CA THR A 260 8.81 9.30 -6.82
C THR A 260 8.12 9.46 -5.47
N VAL A 261 8.30 8.49 -4.58
CA VAL A 261 7.85 8.56 -3.18
C VAL A 261 9.09 8.53 -2.29
N LEU A 262 9.34 9.62 -1.57
CA LEU A 262 10.53 9.78 -0.73
C LEU A 262 10.15 10.20 0.69
N ALA A 263 10.40 9.31 1.66
CA ALA A 263 10.43 9.62 3.09
C ALA A 263 11.88 9.77 3.55
N VAL A 264 12.27 10.94 4.07
CA VAL A 264 13.69 11.24 4.37
C VAL A 264 14.10 10.78 5.76
N SER A 265 13.20 10.78 6.75
CA SER A 265 13.47 10.39 8.13
C SER A 265 12.16 10.05 8.85
N GLY A 266 11.82 8.77 9.02
CA GLY A 266 10.57 8.40 9.68
C GLY A 266 9.95 7.13 9.12
N HIS A 267 8.76 6.81 9.61
CA HIS A 267 8.34 5.44 9.80
C HIS A 267 8.09 4.67 8.49
N GLY A 268 7.85 5.32 7.33
CA GLY A 268 8.02 4.61 6.06
C GLY A 268 7.63 5.30 4.76
N ALA A 269 7.98 4.67 3.64
CA ALA A 269 7.52 5.00 2.28
C ALA A 269 6.88 3.80 1.56
N GLY A 270 5.77 4.02 0.84
CA GLY A 270 5.03 3.00 0.08
C GLY A 270 3.78 3.54 -0.60
N ILE A 271 2.90 2.71 -1.18
CA ILE A 271 1.59 3.16 -1.70
C ILE A 271 0.68 3.57 -0.54
N ALA A 272 0.53 2.65 0.40
CA ALA A 272 -0.23 2.79 1.61
C ALA A 272 0.74 2.66 2.78
N ASN A 273 0.97 3.76 3.48
CA ASN A 273 1.52 3.65 4.82
C ASN A 273 0.38 3.31 5.76
N ILE A 274 0.69 2.53 6.78
CA ILE A 274 -0.24 2.21 7.84
C ILE A 274 0.63 2.28 9.08
N PHE A 275 0.53 3.39 9.81
CA PHE A 275 1.24 3.57 11.06
C PHE A 275 0.28 3.99 12.15
N ASP A 276 0.40 3.39 13.32
CA ASP A 276 -0.01 4.05 14.56
C ASP A 276 1.26 4.15 15.41
N SER A 277 1.75 5.37 15.61
CA SER A 277 2.95 5.60 16.42
C SER A 277 2.68 5.46 17.92
N ASN A 278 1.42 5.31 18.35
CA ASN A 278 1.08 5.33 19.77
C ASN A 278 0.16 4.22 20.28
N GLN A 279 -0.71 3.56 19.52
CA GLN A 279 -1.48 2.41 20.02
C GLN A 279 -1.84 1.38 18.94
N PHE A 280 -1.94 0.12 19.35
CA PHE A 280 -2.43 -1.01 18.57
C PHE A 280 -3.92 -0.85 18.21
N LEU A 281 -4.29 0.10 17.35
CA LEU A 281 -5.57 0.00 16.67
C LEU A 281 -5.39 -1.03 15.55
N PRO A 282 -5.99 -2.23 15.65
CA PRO A 282 -5.82 -3.28 14.64
C PRO A 282 -6.27 -2.72 13.30
N VAL A 283 -5.34 -2.61 12.37
CA VAL A 283 -5.59 -1.95 11.09
C VAL A 283 -6.20 -2.93 10.10
N SER A 284 -7.43 -3.35 10.36
CA SER A 284 -8.11 -4.26 9.44
C SER A 284 -8.37 -3.58 8.10
N GLY A 285 -8.25 -4.32 7.01
CA GLY A 285 -8.41 -3.75 5.68
C GLY A 285 -8.34 -4.81 4.59
N VAL A 286 -8.87 -4.47 3.42
CA VAL A 286 -8.78 -5.30 2.23
C VAL A 286 -8.13 -4.47 1.14
N PHE A 287 -6.98 -4.95 0.66
CA PHE A 287 -6.27 -4.41 -0.48
C PHE A 287 -6.32 -5.43 -1.60
N GLU A 288 -6.93 -5.06 -2.72
CA GLU A 288 -7.16 -6.00 -3.82
C GLU A 288 -6.81 -5.37 -5.15
N ASN A 289 -6.08 -6.11 -5.99
CA ASN A 289 -5.71 -5.69 -7.34
C ASN A 289 -4.96 -4.35 -7.33
N ILE A 290 -3.80 -4.34 -6.69
CA ILE A 290 -2.97 -3.14 -6.51
C ILE A 290 -1.75 -3.26 -7.42
N SER A 291 -1.53 -2.29 -8.31
CA SER A 291 -0.36 -2.27 -9.20
C SER A 291 0.51 -1.04 -8.94
N TYR A 292 1.82 -1.27 -8.85
CA TYR A 292 2.83 -0.26 -8.60
C TYR A 292 3.98 -0.42 -9.60
N LYS A 293 4.09 0.47 -10.58
CA LYS A 293 5.07 0.30 -11.68
C LYS A 293 5.90 1.56 -11.93
N GLY A 294 7.21 1.40 -11.99
CA GLY A 294 8.13 2.47 -12.42
C GLY A 294 8.27 3.66 -11.46
N THR A 295 7.69 3.59 -10.26
CA THR A 295 7.83 4.62 -9.23
C THR A 295 8.96 4.22 -8.27
N SER A 296 9.96 5.07 -8.07
CA SER A 296 11.00 4.81 -7.07
C SER A 296 10.48 5.12 -5.67
N VAL A 297 10.66 4.19 -4.73
CA VAL A 297 10.33 4.38 -3.31
C VAL A 297 11.60 4.40 -2.49
N ALA A 298 11.73 5.42 -1.63
CA ALA A 298 12.80 5.44 -0.64
C ALA A 298 12.33 5.95 0.72
N GLY A 299 12.75 5.27 1.78
CA GLY A 299 12.33 5.51 3.16
C GLY A 299 13.16 4.72 4.17
N THR A 300 12.95 4.88 5.47
CA THR A 300 13.67 4.05 6.45
C THR A 300 13.02 2.68 6.62
N GLN A 301 11.69 2.61 6.54
CA GLN A 301 10.94 1.39 6.21
C GLN A 301 10.32 1.55 4.83
N VAL A 302 10.40 0.51 4.01
CA VAL A 302 10.00 0.59 2.60
C VAL A 302 9.16 -0.61 2.22
N ALA A 303 8.04 -0.34 1.57
CA ALA A 303 7.20 -1.36 0.97
C ALA A 303 6.77 -0.92 -0.42
N GLY A 304 6.63 -1.88 -1.34
CA GLY A 304 6.01 -1.60 -2.62
C GLY A 304 4.55 -1.18 -2.47
N VAL A 305 3.78 -1.88 -1.62
CA VAL A 305 2.35 -1.59 -1.38
C VAL A 305 2.11 -1.06 0.02
N VAL A 306 2.28 -1.91 1.06
CA VAL A 306 1.87 -1.58 2.43
C VAL A 306 3.05 -1.68 3.40
N ASN A 307 3.36 -0.62 4.14
CA ASN A 307 4.47 -0.69 5.10
C ASN A 307 4.20 -1.57 6.32
N SER A 308 2.99 -1.54 6.87
CA SER A 308 2.56 -2.42 7.95
C SER A 308 1.15 -2.93 7.66
N LEU A 309 0.95 -4.24 7.57
CA LEU A 309 -0.34 -4.86 7.30
C LEU A 309 -0.75 -5.58 8.59
N ASP A 310 -1.75 -5.10 9.33
CA ASP A 310 -2.15 -5.65 10.62
C ASP A 310 -3.61 -6.13 10.63
N ASN A 311 -3.89 -7.41 10.86
CA ASN A 311 -5.26 -7.97 10.80
C ASN A 311 -5.96 -7.70 9.46
N ALA A 312 -5.20 -7.75 8.36
CA ALA A 312 -5.65 -7.35 7.03
C ALA A 312 -5.24 -8.36 5.95
N THR A 313 -5.91 -8.27 4.80
CA THR A 313 -5.63 -9.10 3.62
C THR A 313 -5.18 -8.23 2.46
N LEU A 314 -4.09 -8.65 1.82
CA LEU A 314 -3.58 -8.10 0.57
C LEU A 314 -3.61 -9.20 -0.50
N SER A 315 -4.29 -8.95 -1.61
CA SER A 315 -4.40 -9.92 -2.70
C SER A 315 -4.14 -9.27 -4.06
N TYR A 316 -3.49 -10.01 -4.96
CA TYR A 316 -3.22 -9.56 -6.33
C TYR A 316 -2.44 -8.24 -6.38
N ALA A 317 -1.43 -8.10 -5.52
CA ALA A 317 -0.52 -6.96 -5.58
C ALA A 317 0.61 -7.22 -6.57
N GLU A 318 0.86 -6.27 -7.47
CA GLU A 318 1.94 -6.29 -8.44
C GLU A 318 2.87 -5.10 -8.20
N VAL A 319 4.13 -5.36 -7.87
CA VAL A 319 5.14 -4.30 -7.68
C VAL A 319 6.29 -4.49 -8.66
N GLU A 320 6.45 -3.53 -9.57
CA GLU A 320 7.54 -3.44 -10.54
C GLU A 320 8.31 -2.11 -10.35
N ALA A 321 9.06 -2.02 -9.26
CA ALA A 321 9.67 -0.77 -8.82
C ALA A 321 11.03 -0.98 -8.11
N PRO A 322 11.95 -0.02 -8.22
CA PRO A 322 13.10 0.03 -7.32
C PRO A 322 12.67 0.56 -5.95
N LEU A 323 13.05 -0.19 -4.91
CA LEU A 323 12.84 0.15 -3.50
C LEU A 323 14.21 0.35 -2.86
N SER A 324 14.45 1.47 -2.19
CA SER A 324 15.73 1.75 -1.53
C SER A 324 15.49 2.18 -0.09
N SER A 325 16.16 1.59 0.90
CA SER A 325 16.19 2.26 2.19
C SER A 325 17.03 3.52 2.13
N VAL A 326 16.63 4.50 2.95
CA VAL A 326 17.45 5.65 3.33
C VAL A 326 18.12 5.30 4.65
N ALA A 327 19.38 5.67 4.80
CA ALA A 327 20.11 5.45 6.05
C ALA A 327 19.40 6.17 7.21
N ASP A 328 18.96 5.40 8.20
CA ASP A 328 18.38 5.92 9.44
C ASP A 328 19.43 5.87 10.56
N THR A 329 19.27 6.67 11.60
CA THR A 329 19.98 6.54 12.87
C THR A 329 19.32 5.52 13.81
N ASN A 330 18.08 5.12 13.53
CA ASN A 330 17.20 4.45 14.49
C ASN A 330 17.19 2.91 14.38
N ASN A 331 18.10 2.32 13.59
CA ASN A 331 18.39 0.89 13.54
C ASN A 331 17.22 -0.07 13.20
N ASN A 332 16.10 0.41 12.66
CA ASN A 332 14.94 -0.41 12.31
C ASN A 332 14.52 -0.16 10.85
N SER A 333 15.21 -0.78 9.90
CA SER A 333 14.85 -0.77 8.48
C SER A 333 14.27 -2.11 8.08
N THR A 334 12.94 -2.16 7.94
CA THR A 334 12.26 -3.28 7.29
C THR A 334 11.94 -2.90 5.85
N ILE A 335 12.38 -3.72 4.89
CA ILE A 335 12.03 -3.57 3.48
C ILE A 335 11.34 -4.83 2.96
N GLY A 336 10.14 -4.65 2.41
CA GLY A 336 9.43 -5.71 1.69
C GLY A 336 9.10 -5.29 0.28
N GLY A 337 9.29 -6.17 -0.70
CA GLY A 337 8.92 -5.83 -2.08
C GLY A 337 7.42 -5.55 -2.25
N VAL A 338 6.56 -6.17 -1.43
CA VAL A 338 5.12 -5.92 -1.40
C VAL A 338 4.69 -5.34 -0.05
N VAL A 339 5.04 -5.99 1.06
CA VAL A 339 4.65 -5.60 2.43
C VAL A 339 5.88 -5.40 3.30
N GLY A 340 6.02 -4.27 3.98
CA GLY A 340 7.12 -4.07 4.93
C GLY A 340 7.02 -5.06 6.09
N GLN A 341 5.97 -4.95 6.90
CA GLN A 341 5.70 -5.77 8.07
C GLN A 341 4.26 -6.32 8.00
N GLY A 342 4.05 -7.59 8.30
CA GLY A 342 2.73 -8.21 8.42
C GLY A 342 2.51 -8.72 9.83
N PHE A 343 1.39 -8.34 10.46
CA PHE A 343 0.95 -8.80 11.78
C PHE A 343 -0.46 -9.37 11.65
N ASN A 344 -0.68 -10.65 11.96
CA ASN A 344 -2.01 -11.27 11.77
C ASN A 344 -2.57 -11.08 10.34
N ALA A 345 -1.71 -11.07 9.33
CA ALA A 345 -2.05 -10.66 7.97
C ALA A 345 -2.01 -11.83 6.98
N SER A 346 -2.73 -11.69 5.87
CA SER A 346 -2.63 -12.59 4.71
C SER A 346 -2.17 -11.83 3.47
N VAL A 347 -1.13 -12.33 2.81
CA VAL A 347 -0.64 -11.82 1.52
C VAL A 347 -0.77 -12.92 0.48
N GLU A 348 -1.61 -12.71 -0.52
CA GLU A 348 -2.00 -13.76 -1.46
C GLU A 348 -1.79 -13.32 -2.90
N LYS A 349 -1.31 -14.25 -3.75
CA LYS A 349 -1.24 -14.06 -5.21
C LYS A 349 -0.57 -12.75 -5.62
N SER A 350 0.47 -12.37 -4.87
CA SER A 350 1.13 -11.07 -5.00
C SER A 350 2.56 -11.26 -5.48
N HIS A 351 3.09 -10.28 -6.20
CA HIS A 351 4.45 -10.38 -6.73
C HIS A 351 5.24 -9.09 -6.71
N PHE A 352 6.55 -9.29 -6.62
CA PHE A 352 7.56 -8.26 -6.73
C PHE A 352 8.51 -8.59 -7.88
N ASN A 353 8.81 -7.59 -8.70
CA ASN A 353 9.78 -7.63 -9.77
C ASN A 353 10.60 -6.33 -9.78
N GLY A 354 11.74 -6.32 -9.08
CA GLY A 354 12.49 -5.08 -8.93
C GLY A 354 13.83 -5.23 -8.23
N THR A 355 14.39 -4.09 -7.81
CA THR A 355 15.59 -4.05 -6.97
C THR A 355 15.22 -3.52 -5.61
N ILE A 356 15.57 -4.26 -4.56
CA ILE A 356 15.60 -3.77 -3.18
C ILE A 356 17.04 -3.37 -2.89
N ASP A 357 17.29 -2.11 -2.52
CA ASP A 357 18.59 -1.59 -2.13
C ASP A 357 18.56 -1.12 -0.68
N ARG A 358 19.00 -2.00 0.23
CA ARG A 358 19.10 -1.70 1.66
C ARG A 358 20.48 -1.11 1.98
N LYS A 359 20.47 0.17 2.33
CA LYS A 359 21.68 0.95 2.62
C LYS A 359 22.12 0.85 4.08
N ALA A 360 23.44 0.89 4.27
CA ALA A 360 24.09 0.84 5.58
C ALA A 360 23.67 1.99 6.51
N PHE A 361 23.50 1.66 7.79
CA PHE A 361 23.25 2.63 8.86
C PHE A 361 24.50 3.47 9.15
N VAL A 362 24.29 4.72 9.56
CA VAL A 362 25.36 5.72 9.73
C VAL A 362 26.38 5.37 10.81
N ASN A 363 26.12 4.39 11.68
CA ASN A 363 27.04 4.02 12.78
C ASN A 363 27.37 2.52 12.85
N ASN A 364 26.99 1.74 11.83
CA ASN A 364 27.26 0.30 11.79
C ASN A 364 26.79 -0.49 13.05
N VAL A 365 25.85 0.06 13.82
CA VAL A 365 25.30 -0.61 15.00
C VAL A 365 24.19 -1.54 14.55
N CYS A 366 24.29 -2.81 14.93
CA CYS A 366 23.25 -3.76 14.59
C CYS A 366 21.98 -3.62 15.41
N GLY A 367 20.97 -3.05 14.78
CA GLY A 367 19.59 -3.24 15.19
C GLY A 367 19.15 -4.69 15.00
N THR A 368 18.30 -5.14 15.92
CA THR A 368 17.72 -6.48 15.88
C THR A 368 16.60 -6.63 14.86
N THR A 369 16.16 -5.54 14.20
CA THR A 369 14.91 -5.53 13.39
C THR A 369 15.10 -5.15 11.91
N ASN A 370 16.31 -5.32 11.38
CA ASN A 370 16.61 -4.94 10.01
C ASN A 370 16.36 -6.10 9.04
N TYR A 371 15.22 -6.10 8.36
CA TYR A 371 14.76 -7.25 7.58
C TYR A 371 14.52 -6.89 6.13
N ALA A 372 14.89 -7.79 5.21
CA ALA A 372 14.68 -7.59 3.78
C ALA A 372 14.07 -8.84 3.15
N GLY A 373 12.94 -8.69 2.45
CA GLY A 373 12.36 -9.76 1.66
C GLY A 373 11.69 -9.26 0.39
N GLY A 374 11.70 -10.09 -0.65
CA GLY A 374 11.11 -9.74 -1.94
C GLY A 374 9.58 -9.64 -1.91
N VAL A 375 8.89 -10.35 -1.02
CA VAL A 375 7.44 -10.14 -0.78
C VAL A 375 7.25 -9.39 0.52
N ALA A 376 7.77 -9.92 1.63
CA ALA A 376 7.62 -9.31 2.95
C ALA A 376 8.95 -9.12 3.68
N GLY A 377 9.12 -7.98 4.36
CA GLY A 377 10.29 -7.79 5.23
C GLY A 377 10.15 -8.61 6.52
N LEU A 378 9.06 -8.41 7.26
CA LEU A 378 8.71 -9.14 8.49
C LEU A 378 7.30 -9.72 8.38
N LEU A 379 7.11 -10.93 8.88
CA LEU A 379 5.80 -11.54 9.13
C LEU A 379 5.73 -12.02 10.57
N HIS A 380 4.60 -11.74 11.23
CA HIS A 380 4.30 -12.20 12.58
C HIS A 380 2.86 -12.69 12.65
N ASN A 381 2.65 -13.94 13.05
CA ASN A 381 1.34 -14.62 13.03
C ASN A 381 0.61 -14.42 11.68
N SER A 382 1.34 -14.43 10.57
CA SER A 382 0.85 -14.02 9.26
C SER A 382 1.07 -15.12 8.23
N SER A 383 0.55 -14.91 7.02
CA SER A 383 0.68 -15.87 5.94
C SER A 383 0.97 -15.24 4.58
N ILE A 384 1.76 -15.94 3.78
CA ILE A 384 1.99 -15.67 2.36
C ILE A 384 1.55 -16.90 1.56
N TYR A 385 0.72 -16.70 0.55
CA TYR A 385 0.26 -17.76 -0.35
C TYR A 385 0.44 -17.36 -1.81
N TRP A 386 0.85 -18.31 -2.65
CA TRP A 386 0.83 -18.16 -4.12
C TRP A 386 1.55 -16.90 -4.63
N SER A 387 2.56 -16.44 -3.90
CA SER A 387 3.22 -15.16 -4.15
C SER A 387 4.65 -15.37 -4.61
N TYR A 388 5.20 -14.46 -5.41
CA TYR A 388 6.56 -14.62 -5.92
C TYR A 388 7.39 -13.34 -5.93
N ALA A 389 8.71 -13.49 -5.88
CA ALA A 389 9.66 -12.38 -5.98
C ALA A 389 10.73 -12.66 -7.03
N ILE A 390 10.95 -11.72 -7.94
CA ILE A 390 11.98 -11.76 -8.98
C ILE A 390 12.79 -10.46 -8.91
N GLY A 391 14.08 -10.53 -9.26
CA GLY A 391 14.94 -9.36 -9.38
C GLY A 391 16.16 -9.42 -8.48
N GLN A 392 16.45 -8.34 -7.74
CA GLN A 392 17.67 -8.24 -6.94
C GLN A 392 17.41 -7.69 -5.53
N ILE A 393 18.12 -8.24 -4.54
CA ILE A 393 18.20 -7.69 -3.18
C ILE A 393 19.67 -7.33 -2.90
N LYS A 394 19.94 -6.05 -2.72
CA LYS A 394 21.23 -5.49 -2.34
C LYS A 394 21.18 -5.10 -0.88
N VAL A 395 22.13 -5.59 -0.09
CA VAL A 395 22.22 -5.28 1.33
C VAL A 395 23.64 -4.86 1.64
N THR A 396 23.78 -3.68 2.23
CA THR A 396 25.10 -3.15 2.62
C THR A 396 25.29 -3.00 4.12
N ASP A 397 24.26 -3.27 4.92
CA ASP A 397 24.37 -3.29 6.38
C ASP A 397 24.73 -4.67 6.92
N ASN A 398 24.84 -4.76 8.24
CA ASN A 398 25.38 -5.91 8.94
C ASN A 398 24.32 -6.76 9.69
N CYS A 399 23.02 -6.59 9.41
CA CYS A 399 22.05 -6.96 10.44
C CYS A 399 20.73 -7.50 9.89
N GLY A 400 20.19 -8.46 10.66
CA GLY A 400 18.88 -9.10 10.50
C GLY A 400 18.74 -10.05 9.30
N GLY A 401 17.56 -10.66 9.19
CA GLY A 401 17.26 -11.69 8.22
C GLY A 401 17.01 -11.12 6.82
N THR A 402 17.66 -11.70 5.81
CA THR A 402 17.41 -11.41 4.40
C THR A 402 16.95 -12.68 3.69
N GLY A 403 15.82 -12.61 2.99
CA GLY A 403 15.29 -13.74 2.23
C GLY A 403 14.71 -13.33 0.88
N GLY A 404 14.54 -14.30 -0.03
CA GLY A 404 13.98 -14.02 -1.35
C GLY A 404 12.50 -13.65 -1.30
N VAL A 405 11.69 -14.38 -0.52
CA VAL A 405 10.27 -14.08 -0.31
C VAL A 405 10.08 -13.31 0.99
N VAL A 406 10.64 -13.81 2.10
CA VAL A 406 10.46 -13.19 3.43
C VAL A 406 11.79 -12.93 4.12
N GLY A 407 11.97 -11.74 4.70
CA GLY A 407 13.14 -11.46 5.53
C GLY A 407 13.12 -12.27 6.82
N VAL A 408 12.09 -12.07 7.63
CA VAL A 408 11.84 -12.84 8.86
C VAL A 408 10.38 -13.25 8.99
N GLY A 409 10.12 -14.52 9.28
CA GLY A 409 8.79 -15.03 9.61
C GLY A 409 8.74 -15.54 11.06
N MET A 410 7.78 -15.06 11.84
CA MET A 410 7.54 -15.44 13.24
C MET A 410 6.13 -16.01 13.35
N ASP A 411 6.00 -17.25 13.80
CA ASP A 411 4.69 -17.93 13.90
C ASP A 411 3.87 -17.82 12.60
N SER A 412 4.55 -17.82 11.45
CA SER A 412 3.97 -17.43 10.15
C SER A 412 4.07 -18.55 9.13
N THR A 413 3.24 -18.50 8.08
CA THR A 413 3.19 -19.51 6.99
C THR A 413 3.59 -18.90 5.64
N VAL A 414 4.43 -19.56 4.83
CA VAL A 414 4.76 -19.17 3.45
C VAL A 414 4.63 -20.37 2.50
N GLN A 415 3.48 -20.47 1.83
CA GLN A 415 3.09 -21.64 1.06
C GLN A 415 2.93 -21.33 -0.43
N ASN A 416 3.33 -22.28 -1.28
CA ASN A 416 3.22 -22.20 -2.74
C ASN A 416 3.82 -20.92 -3.32
N SER A 417 4.91 -20.46 -2.71
CA SER A 417 5.58 -19.23 -3.06
C SER A 417 6.91 -19.48 -3.74
N TYR A 418 7.39 -18.47 -4.46
CA TYR A 418 8.58 -18.60 -5.30
C TYR A 418 9.52 -17.40 -5.20
N ALA A 419 10.83 -17.63 -5.21
CA ALA A 419 11.81 -16.56 -5.46
C ALA A 419 12.84 -16.92 -6.54
N ASP A 420 13.10 -15.94 -7.42
CA ASP A 420 14.23 -15.83 -8.37
C ASP A 420 14.94 -14.49 -8.13
N ILE A 421 15.61 -14.41 -6.99
CA ILE A 421 16.24 -13.19 -6.51
C ILE A 421 17.76 -13.36 -6.51
N GLY A 422 18.45 -12.43 -7.17
CA GLY A 422 19.89 -12.27 -7.04
C GLY A 422 20.24 -11.45 -5.79
N PHE A 423 21.15 -11.94 -4.96
CA PHE A 423 21.61 -11.21 -3.77
C PHE A 423 22.98 -10.57 -4.00
N SER A 424 23.12 -9.29 -3.64
CA SER A 424 24.40 -8.59 -3.60
C SER A 424 24.62 -8.04 -2.20
N ILE A 425 25.46 -8.72 -1.43
CA ILE A 425 25.56 -8.48 0.01
C ILE A 425 26.99 -8.04 0.34
N SER A 426 27.13 -6.93 1.06
CA SER A 426 28.40 -6.45 1.60
C SER A 426 28.24 -6.17 3.09
N GLY A 427 29.23 -6.57 3.89
CA GLY A 427 29.19 -6.41 5.35
C GLY A 427 28.99 -7.73 6.12
N SER A 428 29.05 -7.66 7.45
CA SER A 428 28.80 -8.79 8.34
C SER A 428 27.32 -9.05 8.46
N ASN A 429 26.72 -9.88 7.61
CA ASN A 429 25.26 -9.97 7.54
C ASN A 429 24.66 -10.99 8.54
N GLY A 430 23.40 -10.73 8.90
CA GLY A 430 22.54 -11.68 9.60
C GLY A 430 22.19 -12.89 8.73
N PRO A 431 21.19 -13.70 9.13
CA PRO A 431 20.80 -14.89 8.39
C PRO A 431 20.36 -14.57 6.96
N LEU A 432 20.97 -15.24 5.98
CA LEU A 432 20.59 -15.17 4.56
C LEU A 432 19.99 -16.51 4.13
N GLY A 433 18.80 -16.46 3.53
CA GLY A 433 18.21 -17.63 2.88
C GLY A 433 17.65 -17.34 1.50
N GLY A 434 17.63 -18.36 0.64
CA GLY A 434 17.05 -18.24 -0.70
C GLY A 434 15.57 -17.84 -0.68
N LEU A 435 14.77 -18.48 0.16
CA LEU A 435 13.35 -18.18 0.36
C LEU A 435 13.12 -17.29 1.58
N ALA A 436 13.70 -17.66 2.72
CA ALA A 436 13.49 -16.98 4.00
C ALA A 436 14.81 -16.69 4.72
N GLY A 437 15.00 -15.48 5.23
CA GLY A 437 16.17 -15.15 6.05
C GLY A 437 16.14 -15.88 7.38
N THR A 438 15.11 -15.62 8.18
CA THR A 438 14.88 -16.27 9.48
C THR A 438 13.45 -16.77 9.60
N ILE A 439 13.26 -17.96 10.19
CA ILE A 439 11.96 -18.50 10.58
C ILE A 439 12.00 -18.81 12.08
N LEU A 440 11.05 -18.26 12.85
CA LEU A 440 10.92 -18.44 14.30
C LEU A 440 9.55 -19.06 14.63
N ASN A 441 9.54 -20.10 15.47
CA ASN A 441 8.35 -20.73 16.04
C ASN A 441 7.23 -21.09 15.04
N SER A 442 7.58 -21.28 13.77
CA SER A 442 6.59 -21.45 12.73
C SER A 442 6.29 -22.95 12.55
N ASN A 443 5.07 -23.35 12.88
CA ASN A 443 4.72 -24.77 13.03
C ASN A 443 4.35 -25.49 11.71
N ASN A 444 4.29 -24.83 10.54
CA ASN A 444 3.83 -25.49 9.28
C ASN A 444 4.27 -24.83 7.96
N SER A 445 5.39 -24.10 7.92
CA SER A 445 5.38 -22.89 7.10
C SER A 445 5.87 -22.96 5.66
N LEU A 446 6.65 -23.94 5.20
CA LEU A 446 7.32 -23.81 3.90
C LEU A 446 7.07 -25.02 3.01
N SER A 447 6.08 -24.92 2.12
CA SER A 447 6.02 -25.71 0.89
C SER A 447 6.12 -24.76 -0.29
N SER A 448 7.35 -24.33 -0.56
CA SER A 448 7.63 -23.25 -1.50
C SER A 448 8.85 -23.60 -2.35
N TYR A 449 8.89 -23.02 -3.55
CA TYR A 449 9.91 -23.29 -4.55
C TYR A 449 10.95 -22.17 -4.55
N TYR A 450 12.24 -22.50 -4.69
CA TYR A 450 13.27 -21.50 -4.92
C TYR A 450 14.15 -21.94 -6.10
N LYS A 451 14.29 -21.06 -7.09
CA LYS A 451 15.15 -21.29 -8.25
C LYS A 451 16.17 -20.17 -8.28
N ASN A 452 17.38 -20.54 -7.92
CA ASN A 452 18.51 -19.65 -7.80
C ASN A 452 19.14 -19.43 -9.20
N ARG A 453 19.26 -18.17 -9.61
CA ARG A 453 20.37 -17.67 -10.46
C ARG A 453 21.33 -16.80 -9.63
N THR A 454 21.41 -17.11 -8.36
CA THR A 454 22.10 -16.42 -7.30
C THR A 454 23.60 -16.54 -7.48
N THR A 455 24.15 -15.54 -8.15
CA THR A 455 25.51 -15.11 -7.84
C THR A 455 25.42 -14.30 -6.54
N ILE A 456 25.44 -14.96 -5.37
CA ILE A 456 25.73 -14.21 -4.13
C ILE A 456 27.19 -13.80 -4.27
N ARG A 457 27.39 -12.57 -4.71
CA ARG A 457 28.70 -11.94 -4.65
C ARG A 457 28.78 -11.31 -3.27
N VAL A 458 29.28 -12.06 -2.29
CA VAL A 458 29.78 -11.41 -1.07
C VAL A 458 31.01 -10.66 -1.50
N ILE A 459 30.90 -9.35 -1.63
CA ILE A 459 32.07 -8.49 -1.72
C ILE A 459 32.43 -8.19 -0.28
N PRO A 460 33.45 -8.86 0.30
CA PRO A 460 33.89 -8.51 1.64
C PRO A 460 34.42 -7.08 1.58
N LEU A 461 33.63 -6.14 2.09
CA LEU A 461 34.18 -4.92 2.65
C LEU A 461 35.06 -5.42 3.78
N SER A 462 36.38 -5.30 3.64
CA SER A 462 37.44 -5.76 4.54
C SER A 462 36.94 -6.09 5.96
N GLY A 463 36.57 -7.36 6.22
CA GLY A 463 36.09 -7.84 7.52
C GLY A 463 34.62 -8.26 7.66
N GLY A 464 33.78 -8.17 6.62
CA GLY A 464 32.39 -8.65 6.69
C GLY A 464 32.25 -10.17 6.60
N THR A 465 31.69 -10.82 7.63
CA THR A 465 31.32 -12.25 7.64
C THR A 465 29.80 -12.45 7.54
N VAL A 466 29.31 -13.19 6.56
CA VAL A 466 27.91 -13.68 6.59
C VAL A 466 27.83 -14.72 7.71
N THR A 467 27.01 -14.47 8.73
CA THR A 467 27.01 -15.36 9.90
C THR A 467 26.38 -16.72 9.57
N ILE A 468 25.28 -16.70 8.82
CA ILE A 468 24.48 -17.90 8.54
C ILE A 468 23.97 -17.83 7.09
N LEU A 469 24.29 -18.83 6.29
CA LEU A 469 23.84 -18.96 4.89
C LEU A 469 23.06 -20.26 4.67
N GLY A 470 21.82 -20.17 4.23
CA GLY A 470 21.03 -21.30 3.76
C GLY A 470 20.61 -21.18 2.31
N GLY A 471 20.63 -22.29 1.57
CA GLY A 471 20.10 -22.28 0.19
C GLY A 471 18.59 -22.10 0.12
N HIS A 472 17.84 -22.42 1.18
CA HIS A 472 16.40 -22.15 1.30
C HIS A 472 16.09 -21.24 2.48
N ILE A 473 16.60 -21.56 3.67
CA ILE A 473 16.35 -20.83 4.92
C ILE A 473 17.68 -20.49 5.58
N GLY A 474 17.92 -19.23 5.92
CA GLY A 474 19.13 -18.86 6.68
C GLY A 474 19.13 -19.49 8.06
N LEU A 475 18.25 -19.01 8.93
CA LEU A 475 18.11 -19.46 10.32
C LEU A 475 16.70 -19.98 10.59
N ALA A 476 16.60 -21.13 11.25
CA ALA A 476 15.35 -21.69 11.73
C ALA A 476 15.43 -21.97 13.23
N VAL A 477 14.49 -21.40 14.00
CA VAL A 477 14.42 -21.60 15.46
C VAL A 477 13.03 -22.07 15.85
N GLY A 478 12.94 -23.17 16.61
CA GLY A 478 11.66 -23.66 17.15
C GLY A 478 10.60 -23.98 16.09
N SER A 479 11.01 -24.21 14.85
CA SER A 479 10.12 -24.35 13.70
C SER A 479 10.11 -25.79 13.19
N SER A 480 8.95 -26.24 12.73
CA SER A 480 8.78 -27.52 12.05
C SER A 480 8.54 -27.29 10.56
N PHE A 481 9.15 -28.15 9.74
CA PHE A 481 8.98 -28.12 8.30
C PHE A 481 8.12 -29.30 7.88
N PRO A 482 7.04 -29.08 7.11
CA PRO A 482 6.25 -30.18 6.56
C PRO A 482 7.14 -31.07 5.68
N SER A 483 6.79 -32.34 5.57
CA SER A 483 7.48 -33.31 4.70
C SER A 483 7.37 -33.00 3.20
N ASP A 484 6.54 -32.01 2.87
CA ASP A 484 6.23 -31.66 1.49
C ASP A 484 7.41 -30.99 0.79
N MET A 485 7.47 -31.21 -0.52
CA MET A 485 8.62 -30.93 -1.37
C MET A 485 8.95 -29.43 -1.40
N SER A 486 9.93 -29.01 -0.60
CA SER A 486 10.66 -27.77 -0.83
C SER A 486 11.85 -28.07 -1.73
N TYR A 487 12.01 -27.25 -2.77
CA TYR A 487 13.08 -27.41 -3.75
C TYR A 487 13.93 -26.16 -3.78
N THR A 488 15.25 -26.37 -3.77
CA THR A 488 16.24 -25.33 -4.04
C THR A 488 17.17 -25.86 -5.13
N SER A 489 17.21 -25.19 -6.28
CA SER A 489 18.26 -25.40 -7.28
C SER A 489 19.21 -24.23 -7.23
N GLY A 490 20.51 -24.48 -7.41
CA GLY A 490 21.57 -23.52 -7.72
C GLY A 490 22.72 -23.55 -6.72
N SER A 491 23.89 -23.19 -7.20
CA SER A 491 25.12 -23.19 -6.41
C SER A 491 25.07 -22.15 -5.29
N LEU A 492 25.45 -22.56 -4.08
CA LEU A 492 25.86 -21.59 -3.07
C LEU A 492 27.17 -20.94 -3.54
N PRO A 493 27.30 -19.61 -3.43
CA PRO A 493 28.55 -18.92 -3.69
C PRO A 493 29.66 -19.44 -2.79
N ASN A 494 30.91 -19.26 -3.23
CA ASN A 494 32.02 -19.45 -2.33
C ASN A 494 32.12 -18.27 -1.35
N VAL A 495 31.61 -18.45 -0.12
CA VAL A 495 31.56 -17.39 0.90
C VAL A 495 32.20 -17.87 2.20
N SER A 496 32.84 -16.94 2.92
CA SER A 496 33.22 -17.14 4.31
C SER A 496 31.97 -16.99 5.20
N ALA A 497 31.26 -18.09 5.43
CA ALA A 497 30.16 -18.15 6.37
C ALA A 497 30.51 -19.01 7.59
N PHE A 498 30.05 -18.61 8.78
CA PHE A 498 30.27 -19.39 10.00
C PHE A 498 29.47 -20.69 9.97
N ASN A 499 28.20 -20.60 9.55
CA ASN A 499 27.34 -21.75 9.27
C ASN A 499 26.80 -21.64 7.83
N ALA A 500 26.96 -22.70 7.04
CA ALA A 500 26.39 -22.80 5.71
C ALA A 500 25.70 -24.16 5.52
N GLY A 501 24.53 -24.15 4.89
CA GLY A 501 23.79 -25.36 4.58
C GLY A 501 23.01 -25.24 3.27
N PRO A 502 22.89 -26.34 2.49
CA PRO A 502 22.20 -26.32 1.20
C PRO A 502 20.70 -26.02 1.34
N TYR A 503 20.08 -26.43 2.45
CA TYR A 503 18.67 -26.18 2.74
C TYR A 503 18.53 -25.15 3.87
N VAL A 504 18.92 -25.51 5.10
CA VAL A 504 18.95 -24.60 6.26
C VAL A 504 20.40 -24.29 6.65
N GLY A 505 20.74 -23.02 6.84
CA GLY A 505 22.07 -22.60 7.29
C GLY A 505 22.35 -22.97 8.74
N LEU A 506 21.44 -22.60 9.65
CA LEU A 506 21.47 -23.00 11.06
C LEU A 506 20.06 -23.39 11.53
N TYR A 507 19.97 -24.53 12.20
CA TYR A 507 18.75 -25.01 12.84
C TYR A 507 18.96 -25.07 14.35
N SER A 508 18.13 -24.35 15.12
CA SER A 508 18.14 -24.37 16.57
C SER A 508 16.79 -24.84 17.09
N ASN A 509 16.79 -25.97 17.77
CA ASN A 509 15.58 -26.51 18.35
C ASN A 509 15.65 -26.47 19.86
N THR A 510 14.85 -25.61 20.46
CA THR A 510 14.71 -25.52 21.91
C THR A 510 13.69 -26.52 22.46
N SER A 511 12.86 -27.14 21.62
CA SER A 511 11.74 -28.00 22.03
C SER A 511 12.03 -29.52 21.93
N GLY A 512 13.25 -29.92 21.54
CA GLY A 512 13.69 -31.32 21.56
C GLY A 512 13.15 -32.22 20.43
N ASN A 513 12.20 -31.76 19.63
CA ASN A 513 11.61 -32.52 18.51
C ASN A 513 12.28 -32.17 17.18
N ASN A 514 13.43 -32.78 16.89
CA ASN A 514 14.18 -32.57 15.64
C ASN A 514 13.50 -33.30 14.47
N PHE A 515 12.51 -32.68 13.85
CA PHE A 515 11.95 -33.17 12.58
C PHE A 515 12.43 -32.29 11.42
N ILE A 516 13.47 -32.76 10.74
CA ILE A 516 13.81 -32.28 9.40
C ILE A 516 13.24 -33.32 8.43
N PRO A 517 12.48 -32.89 7.41
CA PRO A 517 11.92 -33.77 6.40
C PRO A 517 12.96 -34.75 5.84
N SER A 518 12.58 -36.01 5.69
CA SER A 518 13.41 -37.04 5.06
C SER A 518 13.62 -36.82 3.56
N THR A 519 12.85 -35.93 2.94
CA THR A 519 12.74 -35.78 1.49
C THR A 519 13.06 -34.35 1.08
N ILE A 520 14.34 -34.01 0.99
CA ILE A 520 14.83 -32.72 0.46
C ILE A 520 15.54 -33.00 -0.85
N TYR A 521 15.08 -32.37 -1.94
CA TYR A 521 15.71 -32.48 -3.24
C TYR A 521 16.69 -31.32 -3.44
N TYR A 522 17.97 -31.65 -3.56
CA TYR A 522 19.06 -30.69 -3.75
C TYR A 522 19.86 -31.07 -4.99
N VAL A 523 20.10 -30.10 -5.88
CA VAL A 523 20.55 -30.41 -7.25
C VAL A 523 22.03 -30.11 -7.51
N GLU A 524 22.77 -29.38 -6.64
CA GLU A 524 24.15 -28.97 -6.98
C GLU A 524 25.12 -28.87 -5.80
N SER A 525 26.33 -29.43 -5.91
CA SER A 525 27.37 -29.39 -4.86
C SER A 525 27.79 -27.95 -4.47
N SER A 526 27.78 -27.63 -3.17
CA SER A 526 28.41 -26.42 -2.64
C SER A 526 29.84 -26.71 -2.19
N THR A 527 30.80 -25.87 -2.59
CA THR A 527 32.18 -25.90 -2.08
C THR A 527 32.38 -24.73 -1.12
N CYS A 528 32.58 -25.01 0.17
CA CYS A 528 32.91 -23.99 1.18
C CYS A 528 34.44 -23.85 1.25
N SER A 529 35.01 -22.70 0.85
CA SER A 529 36.45 -22.45 1.07
C SER A 529 36.66 -21.68 2.39
N GLY A 530 36.89 -22.39 3.50
CA GLY A 530 37.18 -21.76 4.80
C GLY A 530 36.94 -22.67 6.02
N ASN A 531 37.12 -22.11 7.23
CA ASN A 531 36.77 -22.75 8.52
C ASN A 531 35.24 -22.82 8.69
N CYS A 532 34.59 -23.65 7.89
CA CYS A 532 33.15 -23.87 7.98
C CYS A 532 32.91 -24.89 9.09
N ASN A 533 32.36 -24.46 10.23
CA ASN A 533 31.87 -25.40 11.24
C ASN A 533 30.59 -26.03 10.69
N THR A 534 30.70 -27.16 10.01
CA THR A 534 29.54 -27.90 9.48
C THR A 534 28.69 -28.45 10.63
N ILE A 535 27.78 -27.63 11.15
CA ILE A 535 26.62 -28.04 11.96
C ILE A 535 25.31 -27.76 11.18
N GLY A 536 25.39 -27.53 9.87
CA GLY A 536 24.24 -27.57 8.97
C GLY A 536 23.87 -29.03 8.67
N THR A 537 22.59 -29.35 8.69
CA THR A 537 22.08 -30.71 8.42
C THR A 537 22.33 -31.14 6.98
N ALA A 538 23.52 -31.65 6.71
CA ALA A 538 23.82 -32.49 5.55
C ALA A 538 23.28 -33.93 5.71
N LYS A 539 22.19 -34.13 6.47
CA LYS A 539 21.42 -35.38 6.48
C LYS A 539 20.17 -35.22 5.62
N SER A 540 20.35 -34.87 4.36
CA SER A 540 19.47 -35.39 3.32
C SER A 540 20.31 -36.38 2.53
N GLN A 541 19.84 -37.61 2.37
CA GLN A 541 20.34 -38.47 1.31
C GLN A 541 19.97 -37.75 0.02
N ALA A 542 20.93 -37.04 -0.57
CA ALA A 542 20.80 -36.55 -1.93
C ALA A 542 20.70 -37.80 -2.83
N TYR A 543 19.48 -38.15 -3.24
CA TYR A 543 19.33 -38.95 -4.44
C TYR A 543 19.80 -38.08 -5.58
N LEU A 544 21.06 -38.26 -6.00
CA LEU A 544 21.56 -37.83 -7.30
C LEU A 544 20.68 -38.51 -8.35
N LEU A 545 19.58 -37.85 -8.73
CA LEU A 545 18.78 -38.28 -9.86
C LEU A 545 19.60 -37.96 -11.11
N ASN A 546 20.06 -39.02 -11.78
CA ASN A 546 20.62 -38.95 -13.12
C ASN A 546 19.57 -38.23 -14.02
N PRO A 547 19.89 -37.11 -14.69
CA PRO A 547 18.91 -36.21 -15.31
C PRO A 547 18.16 -36.79 -16.54
N VAL A 548 18.17 -38.10 -16.75
CA VAL A 548 17.72 -38.72 -18.00
C VAL A 548 16.26 -39.19 -17.97
N ASN A 549 15.60 -39.32 -16.80
CA ASN A 549 14.25 -39.92 -16.73
C ASN A 549 13.26 -39.22 -15.78
N LEU A 550 13.27 -37.89 -15.72
CA LEU A 550 12.08 -37.17 -15.23
C LEU A 550 11.23 -36.77 -16.45
N PRO A 551 9.90 -36.96 -16.44
CA PRO A 551 9.02 -36.35 -17.42
C PRO A 551 8.99 -34.83 -17.16
N MET A 552 10.06 -34.14 -17.57
CA MET A 552 10.21 -32.67 -17.52
C MET A 552 9.43 -31.96 -18.63
N SER A 553 8.51 -32.64 -19.33
CA SER A 553 7.81 -32.08 -20.50
C SER A 553 6.50 -31.32 -20.17
N THR A 554 6.12 -31.13 -18.90
CA THR A 554 4.86 -30.41 -18.58
C THR A 554 4.93 -29.35 -17.48
N TRP A 555 6.10 -29.10 -16.87
CA TRP A 555 6.28 -28.00 -15.93
C TRP A 555 7.07 -26.84 -16.56
N GLU A 556 6.64 -26.40 -17.75
CA GLU A 556 6.93 -25.03 -18.19
C GLU A 556 6.11 -24.07 -17.32
N PHE A 557 6.68 -23.68 -16.18
CA PHE A 557 6.29 -22.48 -15.45
C PHE A 557 6.64 -21.25 -16.29
N SER A 558 5.82 -20.99 -17.31
CA SER A 558 5.82 -19.70 -17.96
C SER A 558 4.96 -18.73 -17.15
N PRO A 559 5.48 -17.56 -16.73
CA PRO A 559 4.69 -16.51 -16.11
C PRO A 559 3.46 -16.11 -16.95
N THR A 560 3.51 -16.30 -18.28
CA THR A 560 2.39 -15.99 -19.17
C THR A 560 1.20 -16.94 -19.05
N LYS A 561 1.37 -18.17 -18.56
CA LYS A 561 0.25 -19.13 -18.38
C LYS A 561 -0.59 -18.85 -17.13
N TRP A 562 -0.05 -18.10 -16.15
CA TRP A 562 -0.80 -17.69 -14.96
C TRP A 562 -1.90 -16.65 -15.27
N VAL A 563 -1.69 -15.80 -16.28
CA VAL A 563 -2.68 -14.80 -16.72
C VAL A 563 -3.86 -15.45 -17.47
N GLN A 564 -3.66 -16.60 -18.12
CA GLN A 564 -4.75 -17.31 -18.82
C GLN A 564 -5.58 -18.23 -17.92
N ALA A 565 -5.08 -18.66 -16.76
CA ALA A 565 -5.81 -19.54 -15.87
C ALA A 565 -6.80 -18.81 -14.93
N SER A 566 -6.74 -17.47 -14.83
CA SER A 566 -7.63 -16.68 -13.97
C SER A 566 -8.76 -15.94 -14.70
N LEU A 567 -8.85 -16.05 -16.03
CA LEU A 567 -10.00 -15.55 -16.79
C LEU A 567 -10.87 -16.74 -17.21
N GLY A 568 -11.91 -16.98 -16.40
CA GLY A 568 -12.99 -17.90 -16.75
C GLY A 568 -13.56 -17.55 -18.13
N GLN A 569 -13.84 -18.61 -18.89
CA GLN A 569 -14.34 -18.60 -20.27
C GLN A 569 -15.41 -17.53 -20.52
N PHE A 570 -15.06 -16.49 -21.28
CA PHE A 570 -16.03 -15.71 -22.03
C PHE A 570 -16.25 -16.36 -23.41
N PRO A 571 -17.48 -16.39 -23.94
CA PRO A 571 -17.74 -16.95 -25.26
C PRO A 571 -17.09 -16.09 -26.35
N LEU A 572 -16.40 -16.78 -27.26
CA LEU A 572 -15.73 -16.21 -28.44
C LEU A 572 -16.74 -15.41 -29.30
N ILE A 573 -16.50 -14.11 -29.43
CA ILE A 573 -17.13 -13.27 -30.47
C ILE A 573 -16.41 -13.57 -31.81
N PRO A 574 -17.10 -13.79 -32.94
CA PRO A 574 -16.47 -14.13 -34.21
C PRO A 574 -15.62 -12.97 -34.75
N SER A 575 -14.38 -13.27 -35.12
CA SER A 575 -13.46 -12.34 -35.78
C SER A 575 -14.02 -11.85 -37.11
N ALA A 576 -14.17 -10.54 -37.27
CA ALA A 576 -14.35 -9.91 -38.57
C ALA A 576 -13.03 -9.98 -39.37
N LYS A 577 -13.10 -10.56 -40.58
CA LYS A 577 -12.03 -10.49 -41.57
C LYS A 577 -11.84 -9.03 -41.99
N SER A 578 -10.63 -8.48 -41.83
CA SER A 578 -10.20 -7.31 -42.59
C SER A 578 -9.18 -7.74 -43.63
N ASN A 579 -9.55 -7.62 -44.90
CA ASN A 579 -8.60 -7.59 -46.01
C ASN A 579 -7.80 -6.29 -45.92
N PHE A 580 -6.48 -6.40 -45.78
CA PHE A 580 -5.48 -5.59 -46.49
C PHE A 580 -4.15 -6.35 -46.49
#